data_AF-A0A179C091-F1
#
_entry.id   AF-A0A179C091-F1
#
_cell.length_a   1.000
_cell.length_b   1.000
_cell.length_c   1.000
_cell.angle_alpha   90.00
_cell.angle_beta   90.00
_cell.angle_gamma   90.00
#
_symmetry.space_group_name_H-M   'P 1'
#
loop_
_entity.id
_entity.type
_entity.pdbx_description
1 polymer ?
#
loop_
_entity_poly.entity_id
_entity_poly.type
_entity_poly.pdbx_seq_one_letter_code
_entity_poly.pdbx_strand_id
1 'polypeptide(L)'
;MTDPNKKDMAIARSIRALSAYARNNSFVFVRPTNKLTTPPQAEAHKAAVESVCDAMDALANEALERKVAYSEFDALRKQLIKLNSFPPNEYFEPVARAFAENGGLQ
;
A
#
# COMPACT_ATOMS: atom_id res chain seq x y z
N MET A 1 21.39 -3.08 -18.22
CA MET A 1 20.04 -2.72 -17.76
C MET A 1 19.12 -3.82 -18.25
N THR A 2 18.65 -4.68 -17.34
CA THR A 2 17.66 -5.71 -17.65
C THR A 2 16.31 -5.00 -17.76
N ASP A 3 15.63 -5.10 -18.89
CA ASP A 3 14.28 -4.54 -19.03
C ASP A 3 13.37 -5.12 -17.94
N PRO A 4 12.62 -4.28 -17.20
CA PRO A 4 11.73 -4.77 -16.15
C PRO A 4 10.68 -5.69 -16.75
N ASN A 5 10.55 -6.89 -16.17
CA ASN A 5 9.61 -7.90 -16.63
C ASN A 5 8.17 -7.34 -16.55
N LYS A 6 7.31 -7.69 -17.51
CA LYS A 6 5.90 -7.24 -17.53
C LYS A 6 5.15 -7.51 -16.21
N LYS A 7 5.53 -8.58 -15.51
CA LYS A 7 4.96 -8.97 -14.22
C LYS A 7 5.41 -8.06 -13.07
N ASP A 8 6.68 -7.66 -13.07
CA ASP A 8 7.25 -6.73 -12.10
C ASP A 8 6.63 -5.33 -12.23
N MET A 9 6.40 -4.90 -13.48
CA MET A 9 5.63 -3.68 -13.76
C MET A 9 4.19 -3.74 -13.25
N ALA A 10 3.54 -4.91 -13.31
CA ALA A 10 2.18 -5.09 -12.80
C ALA A 10 2.12 -5.00 -11.27
N ILE A 11 3.11 -5.58 -10.56
CA ILE A 11 3.25 -5.45 -9.10
C ILE A 11 3.45 -3.97 -8.73
N ALA A 12 4.44 -3.31 -9.34
CA ALA A 12 4.76 -1.91 -9.08
C ALA A 12 3.54 -0.99 -9.32
N ARG A 13 2.83 -1.18 -10.44
CA ARG A 13 1.64 -0.40 -10.77
C ARG A 13 0.51 -0.60 -9.77
N SER A 14 0.27 -1.84 -9.34
CA SER A 14 -0.82 -2.16 -8.42
C SER A 14 -0.54 -1.62 -7.02
N ILE A 15 0.71 -1.72 -6.53
CA ILE A 15 1.12 -1.14 -5.25
C ILE A 15 0.96 0.38 -5.28
N ARG A 16 1.42 1.06 -6.35
CA ARG A 16 1.24 2.52 -6.50
C ARG A 16 -0.21 2.96 -6.54
N ALA A 17 -1.09 2.18 -7.18
CA ALA A 17 -2.52 2.49 -7.22
C ALA A 17 -3.15 2.45 -5.82
N LEU A 18 -2.79 1.44 -5.01
CA LEU A 18 -3.23 1.33 -3.63
C LEU A 18 -2.67 2.45 -2.74
N SER A 19 -1.36 2.74 -2.88
CA SER A 19 -0.68 3.85 -2.20
C SER A 19 -1.36 5.19 -2.49
N ALA A 20 -1.64 5.49 -3.77
CA ALA A 20 -2.31 6.72 -4.17
C ALA A 20 -3.71 6.85 -3.56
N TYR A 21 -4.48 5.76 -3.54
CA TYR A 21 -5.79 5.76 -2.87
C TYR A 21 -5.67 6.04 -1.37
N ALA A 22 -4.76 5.33 -0.68
CA ALA A 22 -4.57 5.49 0.76
C ALA A 22 -4.11 6.91 1.11
N ARG A 23 -3.19 7.49 0.32
CA ARG A 23 -2.73 8.87 0.49
C ARG A 23 -3.85 9.89 0.29
N ASN A 24 -4.65 9.73 -0.77
CA ASN A 24 -5.78 10.62 -1.06
C ASN A 24 -6.90 10.55 -0.02
N ASN A 25 -6.97 9.45 0.76
CA ASN A 25 -7.98 9.23 1.80
C ASN A 25 -7.36 9.20 3.20
N SER A 26 -6.15 9.75 3.38
CA SER A 26 -5.37 9.72 4.62
C SER A 26 -6.01 10.46 5.81
N PHE A 27 -7.01 11.31 5.54
CA PHE A 27 -7.82 12.00 6.55
C PHE A 27 -9.10 11.23 6.94
N VAL A 28 -9.40 10.12 6.26
CA VAL A 28 -10.62 9.34 6.47
C VAL A 28 -10.34 8.13 7.34
N PHE A 29 -11.05 8.04 8.47
CA PHE A 29 -11.10 6.85 9.30
C PHE A 29 -12.18 5.91 8.76
N VAL A 30 -11.81 4.68 8.38
CA VAL A 30 -12.79 3.71 7.82
C VAL A 30 -13.75 3.20 8.89
N ARG A 31 -13.31 3.15 10.16
CA ARG A 31 -14.16 2.80 11.32
C ARG A 31 -14.30 3.99 12.26
N PRO A 32 -15.49 4.23 12.83
CA PRO A 32 -15.65 5.25 13.86
C PRO A 32 -14.80 4.92 15.08
N THR A 33 -14.07 5.92 15.58
CA THR A 33 -13.36 5.84 16.85
C THR A 33 -14.30 6.25 17.98
N ASN A 34 -14.10 5.72 19.20
CA ASN A 34 -14.92 6.06 20.37
C ASN A 34 -14.77 7.53 20.84
N LYS A 35 -13.95 8.33 20.15
CA LYS A 35 -13.63 9.73 20.46
C LYS A 35 -13.53 10.52 19.16
N LEU A 36 -13.97 11.78 19.21
CA LEU A 36 -13.72 12.76 18.16
C LEU A 36 -12.21 13.04 18.06
N THR A 37 -11.67 12.98 16.85
CA THR A 37 -10.26 13.23 16.56
C THR A 37 -9.95 14.72 16.66
N THR A 38 -8.92 15.11 17.42
CA THR A 38 -8.45 16.50 17.43
C THR A 38 -7.64 16.83 16.17
N PRO A 39 -7.50 18.11 15.77
CA PRO A 39 -6.70 18.45 14.59
C PRO A 39 -5.25 17.92 14.65
N PRO A 40 -4.51 18.02 15.77
CA PRO A 40 -3.17 17.42 15.87
C PRO A 40 -3.16 15.90 15.72
N GLN A 41 -4.21 15.21 16.20
CA GLN A 41 -4.33 13.75 16.02
C GLN A 41 -4.66 13.38 14.58
N ALA A 42 -5.47 14.19 13.89
CA ALA A 42 -5.78 13.98 12.48
C ALA A 42 -4.54 14.19 11.60
N GLU A 43 -3.74 15.22 11.88
CA GLU A 43 -2.44 15.44 11.20
C GLU A 43 -1.45 14.31 11.50
N ALA A 44 -1.33 13.86 12.75
CA ALA A 44 -0.48 12.73 13.09
C ALA A 44 -0.91 11.43 12.39
N HIS A 45 -2.23 11.19 12.29
CA HIS A 45 -2.78 10.06 11.55
C HIS A 45 -2.47 10.15 10.05
N LYS A 46 -2.72 11.32 9.45
CA LYS A 46 -2.41 11.59 8.05
C LYS A 46 -0.93 11.35 7.75
N ALA A 47 -0.03 11.94 8.54
CA ALA A 47 1.41 11.76 8.38
C ALA A 47 1.83 10.29 8.51
N ALA A 48 1.20 9.52 9.42
CA ALA A 48 1.45 8.09 9.54
C ALA A 48 0.97 7.31 8.31
N VAL A 49 -0.20 7.63 7.75
CA VAL A 49 -0.69 6.99 6.52
C VAL A 49 0.22 7.35 5.33
N GLU A 50 0.60 8.62 5.19
CA GLU A 50 1.50 9.10 4.14
C GLU A 50 2.86 8.40 4.20
N SER A 51 3.42 8.22 5.40
CA SER A 51 4.68 7.48 5.58
C SER A 51 4.60 6.02 5.12
N VAL A 52 3.46 5.34 5.35
CA VAL A 52 3.26 3.98 4.83
C VAL A 52 3.10 4.00 3.30
N CYS A 53 2.46 5.02 2.75
CA CYS A 53 2.35 5.20 1.29
C CYS A 53 3.72 5.43 0.65
N ASP A 54 4.60 6.21 1.28
CA ASP A 54 5.98 6.41 0.82
C ASP A 54 6.75 5.08 0.79
N ALA A 55 6.60 4.25 1.84
CA ALA A 55 7.19 2.91 1.87
C ALA A 55 6.62 1.98 0.79
N MET A 56 5.32 2.09 0.47
CA MET A 56 4.71 1.35 -0.63
C MET A 56 5.24 1.81 -1.99
N ASP A 57 5.39 3.12 -2.18
CA ASP A 57 5.95 3.69 -3.42
C ASP A 57 7.42 3.27 -3.61
N ALA A 58 8.21 3.25 -2.53
CA ALA A 58 9.57 2.71 -2.53
C ALA A 58 9.57 1.22 -2.89
N LEU A 59 8.71 0.41 -2.26
CA LEU A 59 8.58 -1.01 -2.58
C LEU A 59 8.19 -1.25 -4.04
N ALA A 60 7.34 -0.38 -4.60
CA ALA A 60 6.97 -0.43 -6.01
C ALA A 60 8.14 -0.09 -6.94
N ASN A 61 9.04 0.82 -6.54
CA ASN A 61 10.27 1.08 -7.28
C ASN A 61 11.21 -0.11 -7.19
N GLU A 62 11.40 -0.67 -5.99
CA GLU A 62 12.23 -1.85 -5.77
C GLU A 62 11.74 -3.06 -6.55
N ALA A 63 10.43 -3.24 -6.71
CA ALA A 63 9.86 -4.30 -7.54
C ALA A 63 10.32 -4.25 -9.01
N LEU A 64 10.74 -3.08 -9.52
CA LEU A 64 11.29 -2.94 -10.87
C LEU A 64 12.78 -3.31 -10.96
N GLU A 65 13.49 -3.31 -9.84
CA GLU A 65 14.93 -3.53 -9.76
C GLU A 65 15.28 -4.91 -9.21
N ARG A 66 14.44 -5.44 -8.32
CA ARG A 66 14.60 -6.73 -7.64
C ARG A 66 13.28 -7.46 -7.51
N LYS A 67 13.36 -8.76 -7.24
CA LYS A 67 12.19 -9.55 -6.85
C LYS A 67 11.75 -9.13 -5.44
N VAL A 68 10.56 -8.55 -5.35
CA VAL A 68 9.88 -8.23 -4.09
C VAL A 68 8.99 -9.41 -3.67
N ALA A 69 8.99 -9.74 -2.38
CA ALA A 69 8.12 -10.77 -1.82
C ALA A 69 6.76 -10.19 -1.41
N TYR A 70 5.69 -11.00 -1.51
CA TYR A 70 4.36 -10.58 -1.09
C TYR A 70 4.30 -10.20 0.40
N SER A 71 5.10 -10.86 1.24
CA SER A 71 5.20 -10.57 2.68
C SER A 71 5.69 -9.14 2.98
N GLU A 72 6.54 -8.56 2.13
CA GLU A 72 7.01 -7.18 2.25
C GLU A 72 5.86 -6.19 2.02
N PHE A 73 5.04 -6.45 0.99
CA PHE A 73 3.83 -5.67 0.74
C PHE A 73 2.76 -5.88 1.84
N ASP A 74 2.51 -7.12 2.27
CA ASP A 74 1.49 -7.43 3.27
C ASP A 74 1.82 -6.82 4.65
N ALA A 75 3.10 -6.66 4.97
CA ALA A 75 3.54 -5.93 6.16
C ALA A 75 3.09 -4.46 6.12
N LEU A 76 3.28 -3.77 4.98
CA LEU A 76 2.85 -2.38 4.79
C LEU A 76 1.32 -2.26 4.80
N ARG A 77 0.63 -3.18 4.12
CA ARG A 77 -0.84 -3.26 4.16
C ARG A 77 -1.36 -3.40 5.59
N LYS A 78 -0.76 -4.28 6.40
CA LYS A 78 -1.13 -4.46 7.81
C LYS A 78 -0.91 -3.19 8.64
N GLN A 79 0.03 -2.33 8.26
CA GLN A 79 0.19 -1.02 8.92
C GLN A 79 -0.95 -0.07 8.57
N LEU A 80 -1.36 0.03 7.30
CA LEU A 80 -2.55 0.80 6.90
C LEU A 80 -3.81 0.35 7.67
N ILE A 81 -4.01 -0.98 7.78
CA ILE A 81 -5.07 -1.59 8.59
C ILE A 81 -5.03 -1.13 10.04
N LYS A 82 -3.85 -1.14 10.67
CA LYS A 82 -3.67 -0.70 12.06
C LYS A 82 -3.96 0.80 12.23
N LEU A 83 -3.67 1.59 11.21
CA LEU A 83 -3.97 3.02 11.18
C LEU A 83 -5.45 3.31 10.93
N ASN A 84 -6.29 2.30 10.66
CA ASN A 84 -7.69 2.48 10.28
C ASN A 84 -7.89 3.13 8.90
N SER A 85 -6.87 3.03 8.05
CA SER A 85 -6.91 3.42 6.64
C SER A 85 -6.95 2.15 5.80
N PHE A 86 -8.14 1.78 5.32
CA PHE A 86 -8.35 0.55 4.55
C PHE A 86 -8.81 0.90 3.14
N PRO A 87 -7.99 0.65 2.12
CA PRO A 87 -8.45 0.68 0.74
C PRO A 87 -9.57 -0.35 0.52
N PRO A 88 -10.58 -0.05 -0.31
CA PRO A 88 -11.55 -1.04 -0.76
C PRO A 88 -10.86 -2.25 -1.42
N ASN A 89 -11.51 -3.41 -1.40
CA ASN A 89 -10.95 -4.66 -1.94
C ASN A 89 -10.53 -4.53 -3.41
N GLU A 90 -11.17 -3.65 -4.19
CA GLU A 90 -10.84 -3.37 -5.59
C GLU A 90 -9.40 -2.86 -5.81
N TYR A 91 -8.77 -2.27 -4.78
CA TYR A 91 -7.36 -1.86 -4.82
C TYR A 91 -6.41 -2.94 -4.33
N PHE A 92 -6.90 -3.88 -3.53
CA PHE A 92 -6.09 -4.97 -2.97
C PHE A 92 -6.00 -6.19 -3.91
N GLU A 93 -7.11 -6.60 -4.51
CA GLU A 93 -7.17 -7.75 -5.42
C GLU A 93 -6.16 -7.66 -6.58
N PRO A 94 -5.96 -6.49 -7.23
CA PRO A 94 -4.95 -6.35 -8.28
C PRO A 94 -3.52 -6.61 -7.78
N VAL A 95 -3.20 -6.22 -6.54
CA VAL A 95 -1.87 -6.47 -5.95
C VAL A 95 -1.69 -7.96 -5.71
N ALA A 96 -2.62 -8.61 -5.00
CA ALA A 96 -2.55 -10.04 -4.72
C ALA A 96 -2.46 -10.87 -6.01
N ARG A 97 -3.24 -10.49 -7.03
CA ARG A 97 -3.20 -11.12 -8.36
C ARG A 97 -1.84 -10.92 -9.06
N ALA A 98 -1.27 -9.72 -9.02
CA ALA A 98 0.04 -9.46 -9.62
C ALA A 98 1.16 -10.31 -8.98
N PHE A 99 1.13 -10.49 -7.65
CA PHE A 99 2.06 -11.39 -6.96
C PHE A 99 1.79 -12.87 -7.29
N ALA A 100 0.54 -13.29 -7.43
CA ALA A 100 0.16 -14.64 -7.84
C ALA A 100 0.72 -14.99 -9.23
N GLU A 101 0.51 -14.10 -10.20
CA GLU A 101 0.94 -14.28 -11.59
C GLU A 101 2.48 -14.27 -11.75
N ASN A 102 3.19 -13.64 -10.80
CA ASN A 102 4.65 -13.65 -10.71
C ASN A 102 5.24 -14.84 -9.89
N GLY A 103 4.38 -15.75 -9.40
CA GLY A 103 4.81 -16.87 -8.56
C GLY A 103 5.38 -16.43 -7.20
N GLY A 104 5.00 -15.24 -6.72
CA GLY A 104 5.45 -14.64 -5.46
C GLY A 104 4.49 -14.87 -4.27
N LEU A 105 3.48 -15.73 -4.44
CA LEU A 105 2.51 -16.11 -3.39
C LEU A 105 2.99 -17.25 -2.47
N GLN A 106 4.29 -17.60 -2.51
CA GLN A 106 4.87 -18.64 -1.64
C GLN A 106 5.17 -18.12 -0.23
#